data_AF-A0A930IFT1-F1
#
_entry.id   AF-A0A930IFT1-F1
#
_cell.length_a   1.000
_cell.length_b   1.000
_cell.length_c   1.000
_cell.angle_alpha   90.00
_cell.angle_beta   90.00
_cell.angle_gamma   90.00
#
_symmetry.space_group_name_H-M   'P 1'
#
loop_
_entity.id
_entity.type
_entity.pdbx_description
1 polymer ?
#
loop_
_entity_poly.entity_id
_entity_poly.type
_entity_poly.pdbx_seq_one_letter_code
_entity_poly.pdbx_strand_id
1 'polypeptide(L)'
;MKKNKLLSLVVALMATLSLTACLNDDYEEQAKRNLPTAAELKAASHTIQGLYHGKLSRYGLNEREQIEKQDSVSTTWEIKDDTTLIIKNIPTKMLTASIIDTNLKQAVEALPNQEIKCAISVFSVKPILFYIAPYRLDLGKVTYGGKTHDVAIAFLFKADYTYGGYDTDRKVLGARLLEAGIVVDGVFDKSVSKGADSFYLASEPRV
;
A
#
# COMPACT_ATOMS: atom_id res chain seq x y z
N MET A 1 21.25 13.70 38.09
CA MET A 1 20.56 12.77 39.02
C MET A 1 19.05 12.88 38.82
N LYS A 2 18.41 11.77 38.42
CA LYS A 2 17.03 11.31 38.73
C LYS A 2 15.83 12.29 38.47
N LYS A 3 14.70 11.91 37.87
CA LYS A 3 14.16 10.60 37.49
C LYS A 3 12.90 10.77 36.61
N ASN A 4 12.83 9.95 35.57
CA ASN A 4 11.65 9.59 34.79
C ASN A 4 10.44 9.24 35.68
N LYS A 5 9.28 9.86 35.40
CA LYS A 5 7.98 9.47 35.97
C LYS A 5 6.82 9.51 34.96
N LEU A 6 7.08 9.50 33.65
CA LEU A 6 5.99 9.49 32.65
C LEU A 6 5.87 8.17 31.87
N LEU A 7 6.79 7.22 32.06
CA LEU A 7 6.83 5.97 31.30
C LEU A 7 6.17 4.77 32.00
N SER A 8 5.56 4.96 33.18
CA SER A 8 5.00 3.85 33.97
C SER A 8 3.48 3.65 33.82
N LEU A 9 2.78 4.43 32.98
CA LEU A 9 1.32 4.29 32.82
C LEU A 9 0.91 3.42 31.62
N VAL A 10 1.83 3.12 30.69
CA VAL A 10 1.50 2.35 29.46
C VAL A 10 1.71 0.84 29.63
N VAL A 11 2.54 0.41 30.58
CA VAL A 11 2.87 -1.01 30.78
C VAL A 11 1.91 -1.72 31.76
N ALA A 12 1.20 -0.96 32.60
CA ALA A 12 0.29 -1.55 33.60
C ALA A 12 -1.08 -1.99 33.04
N LEU A 13 -1.42 -1.64 31.79
CA LEU A 13 -2.69 -2.06 31.16
C LEU A 13 -2.61 -3.41 30.43
N MET A 14 -1.41 -3.98 30.24
CA MET A 14 -1.21 -5.19 29.43
C MET A 14 -1.15 -6.49 30.24
N ALA A 15 -1.34 -6.46 31.57
CA ALA A 15 -1.10 -7.62 32.42
C ALA A 15 -2.36 -8.30 33.01
N THR A 16 -3.58 -7.90 32.63
CA THR A 16 -4.81 -8.50 33.20
C THR A 16 -5.75 -9.19 32.22
N LEU A 17 -5.32 -9.44 30.96
CA LEU A 17 -6.16 -10.13 29.97
C LEU A 17 -5.72 -11.55 29.64
N SER A 18 -4.84 -12.16 30.43
CA SER A 18 -4.54 -13.59 30.32
C SER A 18 -5.10 -14.32 31.53
N LEU A 19 -6.25 -14.99 31.35
CA LEU A 19 -6.71 -16.22 32.03
C LEU A 19 -8.25 -16.25 32.17
N THR A 20 -8.95 -16.23 31.03
CA THR A 20 -10.24 -16.92 30.86
C THR A 20 -10.24 -17.65 29.51
N ALA A 21 -9.15 -18.37 29.23
CA ALA A 21 -9.16 -19.44 28.23
C ALA A 21 -9.69 -20.72 28.90
N CYS A 22 -10.99 -20.75 29.17
CA CYS A 22 -11.71 -21.96 29.55
C CYS A 22 -13.04 -21.92 28.80
N LEU A 23 -13.14 -22.75 27.75
CA LEU A 23 -14.36 -23.25 27.11
C LEU A 23 -15.42 -22.18 26.82
N ASN A 24 -15.33 -21.51 25.68
CA ASN A 24 -16.52 -20.88 25.12
C ASN A 24 -16.51 -20.98 23.58
N ASP A 25 -17.29 -21.91 23.07
CA ASP A 25 -17.67 -22.00 21.65
C ASP A 25 -18.37 -20.71 21.16
N ASP A 26 -18.78 -19.85 22.10
CA ASP A 26 -19.38 -18.54 21.87
C ASP A 26 -18.43 -17.48 21.32
N TYR A 27 -17.10 -17.59 21.47
CA TYR A 27 -16.18 -16.55 20.95
C TYR A 27 -16.08 -16.59 19.43
N GLU A 28 -15.99 -17.77 18.82
CA GLU A 28 -16.03 -17.90 17.37
C GLU A 28 -17.40 -17.51 16.82
N GLU A 29 -18.49 -17.88 17.49
CA GLU A 29 -19.85 -17.52 17.08
C GLU A 29 -20.16 -16.02 17.31
N GLN A 30 -19.58 -15.36 18.31
CA GLN A 30 -19.65 -13.90 18.47
C GLN A 30 -18.77 -13.17 17.46
N ALA A 31 -17.57 -13.68 17.17
CA ALA A 31 -16.71 -13.13 16.12
C ALA A 31 -17.37 -13.24 14.74
N LYS A 32 -18.03 -14.37 14.43
CA LYS A 32 -18.84 -14.55 13.22
C LYS A 32 -20.07 -13.63 13.20
N ARG A 33 -20.76 -13.43 14.33
CA ARG A 33 -21.91 -12.50 14.45
C ARG A 33 -21.54 -11.04 14.21
N ASN A 34 -20.26 -10.66 14.37
CA ASN A 34 -19.76 -9.30 14.17
C ASN A 34 -19.08 -9.09 12.81
N LEU A 35 -19.08 -10.10 11.92
CA LEU A 35 -18.59 -9.93 10.55
C LEU A 35 -19.62 -9.13 9.73
N PRO A 36 -19.16 -8.15 8.92
CA PRO A 36 -20.07 -7.44 8.03
C PRO A 36 -20.76 -8.42 7.07
N THR A 37 -22.06 -8.22 6.88
CA THR A 37 -22.82 -8.95 5.87
C THR A 37 -22.35 -8.60 4.45
N ALA A 38 -22.62 -9.46 3.47
CA ALA A 38 -22.31 -9.18 2.08
C ALA A 38 -22.97 -7.87 1.58
N ALA A 39 -24.17 -7.55 2.08
CA ALA A 39 -24.86 -6.30 1.75
C ALA A 39 -24.13 -5.07 2.32
N GLU A 40 -23.63 -5.16 3.56
CA GLU A 40 -22.84 -4.09 4.18
C GLU A 40 -21.49 -3.90 3.48
N LEU A 41 -20.79 -4.99 3.15
CA LEU A 41 -19.54 -4.93 2.37
C LEU A 41 -19.77 -4.28 1.00
N LYS A 42 -20.86 -4.65 0.31
CA LYS A 42 -21.25 -4.06 -0.96
C LYS A 42 -21.56 -2.57 -0.83
N ALA A 43 -22.33 -2.18 0.19
CA ALA A 43 -22.64 -0.77 0.45
C ALA A 43 -21.38 0.06 0.76
N ALA A 44 -20.46 -0.51 1.55
CA ALA A 44 -19.17 0.13 1.84
C ALA A 44 -18.28 0.23 0.58
N SER A 45 -18.28 -0.80 -0.28
CA SER A 45 -17.57 -0.76 -1.55
C SER A 45 -18.11 0.32 -2.48
N HIS A 46 -19.44 0.44 -2.60
CA HIS A 46 -20.07 1.56 -3.33
C HIS A 46 -19.72 2.93 -2.73
N THR A 47 -19.59 3.03 -1.40
CA THR A 47 -19.24 4.29 -0.71
C THR A 47 -17.86 4.81 -1.10
N ILE A 48 -16.90 3.90 -1.34
CA ILE A 48 -15.52 4.27 -1.70
C ILE A 48 -15.31 4.40 -3.22
N GLN A 49 -16.32 4.15 -4.05
CA GLN A 49 -16.22 4.37 -5.49
C GLN A 49 -16.04 5.86 -5.82
N GLY A 50 -15.31 6.14 -6.89
CA GLY A 50 -15.17 7.49 -7.44
C GLY A 50 -13.73 7.92 -7.71
N LEU A 51 -13.60 9.18 -8.11
CA LEU A 51 -12.33 9.82 -8.44
C LEU A 51 -11.73 10.50 -7.22
N TYR A 52 -10.44 10.26 -6.98
CA TYR A 52 -9.67 10.81 -5.89
C TYR A 52 -8.47 11.57 -6.45
N HIS A 53 -8.16 12.72 -5.85
CA HIS A 53 -6.95 13.49 -6.10
C HIS A 53 -6.10 13.47 -4.84
N GLY A 54 -4.79 13.39 -4.98
CA GLY A 54 -3.92 13.41 -3.81
C GLY A 54 -2.47 13.15 -4.14
N LYS A 55 -1.77 12.57 -3.16
CA LYS A 55 -0.34 12.31 -3.23
C LYS A 55 -0.05 10.81 -3.19
N LEU A 56 0.86 10.38 -4.05
CA LEU A 56 1.65 9.17 -3.86
C LEU A 56 2.94 9.60 -3.17
N SER A 57 3.29 8.97 -2.05
CA SER A 57 4.48 9.30 -1.27
C SER A 57 5.30 8.05 -0.97
N ARG A 58 6.62 8.22 -0.87
CA ARG A 58 7.56 7.21 -0.39
C ARG A 58 8.19 7.68 0.91
N TYR A 59 8.44 6.73 1.80
CA TYR A 59 9.07 6.98 3.08
C TYR A 59 10.28 6.06 3.24
N GLY A 60 11.32 6.56 3.90
CA GLY A 60 12.56 5.85 4.16
C GLY A 60 13.20 6.32 5.45
N LEU A 61 14.25 5.64 5.88
CA LEU A 61 15.02 6.06 7.05
C LEU A 61 15.95 7.20 6.67
N ASN A 62 16.03 8.21 7.52
CA ASN A 62 17.01 9.28 7.42
C ASN A 62 18.34 8.92 8.11
N GLU A 63 19.30 9.84 8.11
CA GLU A 63 20.61 9.64 8.76
C GLU A 63 20.52 9.33 10.26
N ARG A 64 19.38 9.62 10.90
CA ARG A 64 19.09 9.36 12.31
C ARG A 64 18.19 8.14 12.52
N GLU A 65 18.03 7.31 11.49
CA GLU A 65 17.15 6.13 11.50
C GLU A 65 15.68 6.45 11.81
N GLN A 66 15.22 7.67 11.49
CA GLN A 66 13.82 8.06 11.61
C GLN A 66 13.12 7.95 10.28
N ILE A 67 11.87 7.49 10.29
CA ILE A 67 11.02 7.45 9.10
C ILE A 67 10.74 8.89 8.66
N GLU A 68 11.16 9.23 7.45
CA GLU A 68 10.87 10.50 6.82
C GLU A 68 10.33 10.31 5.40
N LYS A 69 9.63 11.33 4.92
CA LYS A 69 9.13 11.37 3.55
C LYS A 69 10.29 11.63 2.60
N GLN A 70 10.55 10.68 1.71
CA GLN A 70 11.66 10.73 0.76
C GLN A 70 11.26 11.42 -0.55
N ASP A 71 10.07 11.14 -1.04
CA ASP A 71 9.56 11.70 -2.29
C ASP A 71 8.02 11.72 -2.30
N SER A 72 7.44 12.56 -3.14
CA SER A 72 6.02 12.55 -3.43
C SER A 72 5.64 13.27 -4.70
N VAL A 73 4.65 12.70 -5.37
CA VAL A 73 4.07 13.21 -6.60
C VAL A 73 2.56 13.39 -6.44
N SER A 74 2.00 14.39 -7.10
CA SER A 74 0.54 14.47 -7.27
C SER A 74 0.10 13.36 -8.22
N THR A 75 -0.98 12.70 -7.87
CA THR A 75 -1.61 11.66 -8.70
C THR A 75 -3.12 11.69 -8.50
N THR A 76 -3.81 11.00 -9.39
CA THR A 76 -5.24 10.78 -9.33
C THR A 76 -5.46 9.28 -9.35
N TRP A 77 -6.42 8.77 -8.58
CA TRP A 77 -6.85 7.40 -8.70
C TRP A 77 -8.36 7.29 -8.73
N GLU A 78 -8.82 6.21 -9.33
CA GLU A 78 -10.22 5.94 -9.52
C GLU A 78 -10.52 4.56 -8.96
N ILE A 79 -11.48 4.48 -8.04
CA ILE A 79 -12.09 3.21 -7.68
C ILE A 79 -13.27 3.03 -8.62
N LYS A 80 -13.09 2.13 -9.58
CA LYS A 80 -14.11 1.67 -10.53
C LYS A 80 -14.73 0.42 -9.95
N ASP A 81 -16.05 0.29 -10.06
CA ASP A 81 -16.78 -0.86 -9.55
C ASP A 81 -16.39 -1.23 -8.10
N ASP A 82 -16.73 -2.44 -7.67
CA ASP A 82 -16.47 -2.91 -6.32
C ASP A 82 -15.11 -3.59 -6.13
N THR A 83 -14.30 -3.72 -7.19
CA THR A 83 -13.09 -4.56 -7.19
C THR A 83 -11.84 -3.91 -7.77
N THR A 84 -11.93 -2.74 -8.42
CA THR A 84 -10.79 -2.18 -9.17
C THR A 84 -10.40 -0.79 -8.70
N LEU A 85 -9.12 -0.60 -8.41
CA LEU A 85 -8.50 0.73 -8.22
C LEU A 85 -7.46 0.95 -9.32
N ILE A 86 -7.48 2.13 -9.96
CA ILE A 86 -6.49 2.52 -10.97
C ILE A 86 -5.83 3.83 -10.53
N ILE A 87 -4.52 3.79 -10.31
CA ILE A 87 -3.69 4.96 -10.00
C ILE A 87 -3.07 5.45 -11.30
N LYS A 88 -3.29 6.71 -11.62
CA LYS A 88 -2.95 7.28 -12.93
C LYS A 88 -1.77 8.25 -12.84
N ASN A 89 -1.10 8.44 -13.97
CA ASN A 89 -0.12 9.51 -14.16
C ASN A 89 1.03 9.46 -13.15
N ILE A 90 1.58 8.27 -12.87
CA ILE A 90 2.70 8.10 -11.95
C ILE A 90 4.01 8.33 -12.72
N PRO A 91 4.83 9.32 -12.36
CA PRO A 91 6.15 9.48 -12.95
C PRO A 91 7.01 8.25 -12.69
N THR A 92 7.67 7.74 -13.74
CA THR A 92 8.51 6.53 -13.65
C THR A 92 9.65 6.70 -12.67
N LYS A 93 10.20 7.91 -12.52
CA LYS A 93 11.16 8.26 -11.47
C LYS A 93 10.70 7.96 -10.04
N MET A 94 9.40 8.00 -9.78
CA MET A 94 8.84 7.61 -8.48
C MET A 94 8.98 6.10 -8.24
N LEU A 95 8.99 5.30 -9.31
CA LEU A 95 9.00 3.85 -9.30
C LEU A 95 10.42 3.24 -9.43
N THR A 96 11.45 4.04 -9.72
CA THR A 96 12.82 3.53 -9.93
C THR A 96 13.68 3.52 -8.69
N ALA A 97 13.13 3.86 -7.53
CA ALA A 97 13.94 4.09 -6.36
C ALA A 97 14.49 2.82 -5.70
N SER A 98 13.89 1.66 -6.00
CA SER A 98 14.44 0.35 -5.66
C SER A 98 15.59 -0.08 -6.60
N ILE A 99 15.70 0.52 -7.79
CA ILE A 99 16.66 0.11 -8.82
C ILE A 99 18.07 0.60 -8.47
N ILE A 100 19.02 -0.32 -8.42
CA ILE A 100 20.45 -0.03 -8.15
C ILE A 100 21.31 -0.03 -9.42
N ASP A 101 20.90 -0.74 -10.47
CA ASP A 101 21.57 -0.63 -11.77
C ASP A 101 21.30 0.76 -12.36
N THR A 102 22.38 1.52 -12.57
CA THR A 102 22.28 2.92 -12.99
C THR A 102 21.77 3.06 -14.43
N ASN A 103 22.13 2.13 -15.32
CA ASN A 103 21.72 2.17 -16.72
C ASN A 103 20.23 1.82 -16.86
N LEU A 104 19.79 0.76 -16.16
CA LEU A 104 18.39 0.38 -16.10
C LEU A 104 17.56 1.50 -15.49
N LYS A 105 18.02 2.08 -14.37
CA LYS A 105 17.34 3.20 -13.72
C LYS A 105 17.12 4.36 -14.68
N GLN A 106 18.17 4.82 -15.36
CA GLN A 106 18.06 5.90 -16.34
C GLN A 106 17.09 5.57 -17.49
N ALA A 107 17.15 4.33 -18.00
CA ALA A 107 16.27 3.90 -19.08
C ALA A 107 14.79 3.87 -18.65
N VAL A 108 14.49 3.41 -17.43
CA VAL A 108 13.13 3.42 -16.88
C VAL A 108 12.66 4.85 -16.55
N GLU A 109 13.51 5.72 -16.03
CA GLU A 109 13.17 7.13 -15.75
C GLU A 109 12.80 7.92 -17.02
N ALA A 110 13.26 7.49 -18.20
CA ALA A 110 12.91 8.08 -19.48
C ALA A 110 11.56 7.60 -20.05
N LEU A 111 10.95 6.58 -19.47
CA LEU A 111 9.63 6.09 -19.90
C LEU A 111 8.53 7.10 -19.52
N PRO A 112 7.40 7.12 -20.27
CA PRO A 112 6.26 7.96 -19.95
C PRO A 112 5.65 7.58 -18.60
N ASN A 113 4.81 8.47 -18.07
CA ASN A 113 4.08 8.20 -16.83
C ASN A 113 3.25 6.91 -16.94
N GLN A 114 3.19 6.17 -15.83
CA GLN A 114 2.59 4.85 -15.76
C GLN A 114 1.25 4.89 -15.03
N GLU A 115 0.46 3.83 -15.24
CA GLU A 115 -0.73 3.53 -14.44
C GLU A 115 -0.52 2.24 -13.66
N ILE A 116 -0.91 2.22 -12.39
CA ILE A 116 -0.91 1.01 -11.57
C ILE A 116 -2.37 0.59 -11.37
N LYS A 117 -2.71 -0.60 -11.87
CA LYS A 117 -3.98 -1.25 -11.59
C LYS A 117 -3.85 -2.09 -10.32
N CYS A 118 -4.87 -2.06 -9.49
CA CYS A 118 -4.99 -2.88 -8.29
C CYS A 118 -6.35 -3.57 -8.25
N ALA A 119 -6.37 -4.81 -7.74
CA ALA A 119 -7.58 -5.40 -7.18
C ALA A 119 -7.79 -4.88 -5.76
N ILE A 120 -9.04 -4.65 -5.37
CA ILE A 120 -9.42 -4.26 -4.01
C ILE A 120 -10.56 -5.14 -3.49
N SER A 121 -10.65 -5.28 -2.17
CA SER A 121 -11.77 -5.96 -1.51
C SER A 121 -12.00 -5.36 -0.13
N VAL A 122 -13.21 -4.84 0.12
CA VAL A 122 -13.61 -4.35 1.46
C VAL A 122 -13.75 -5.54 2.41
N PHE A 123 -13.21 -5.43 3.62
CA PHE A 123 -13.31 -6.46 4.67
C PHE A 123 -13.83 -5.93 6.01
N SER A 124 -13.91 -4.61 6.18
CA SER A 124 -14.49 -3.95 7.35
C SER A 124 -15.32 -2.75 6.91
N VAL A 125 -16.40 -2.45 7.64
CA VAL A 125 -17.30 -1.33 7.35
C VAL A 125 -17.31 -0.24 8.44
N LYS A 126 -16.70 -0.51 9.61
CA LYS A 126 -16.57 0.44 10.73
C LYS A 126 -15.21 0.29 11.43
N PRO A 127 -14.14 0.99 10.99
CA PRO A 127 -14.09 1.86 9.81
C PRO A 127 -14.10 1.07 8.50
N ILE A 128 -14.33 1.75 7.37
CA ILE A 128 -14.23 1.11 6.05
C ILE A 128 -12.76 0.81 5.75
N LEU A 129 -12.42 -0.47 5.68
CA LEU A 129 -11.07 -0.96 5.34
C LEU A 129 -11.15 -1.95 4.18
N PHE A 130 -10.14 -1.92 3.33
CA PHE A 130 -10.05 -2.79 2.17
C PHE A 130 -8.64 -3.31 1.95
N TYR A 131 -8.53 -4.53 1.46
CA TYR A 131 -7.30 -5.07 0.88
C TYR A 131 -7.01 -4.38 -0.44
N ILE A 132 -5.73 -4.18 -0.75
CA ILE A 132 -5.28 -3.68 -2.06
C ILE A 132 -4.16 -4.57 -2.57
N ALA A 133 -4.30 -5.07 -3.79
CA ALA A 133 -3.36 -5.96 -4.45
C ALA A 133 -3.00 -5.40 -5.83
N PRO A 134 -1.84 -4.74 -5.98
CA PRO A 134 -1.39 -4.26 -7.28
C PRO A 134 -1.09 -5.42 -8.23
N TYR A 135 -1.45 -5.26 -9.49
CA TYR A 135 -0.97 -6.12 -10.55
C TYR A 135 0.50 -5.78 -10.86
N ARG A 136 1.23 -6.74 -11.47
CA ARG A 136 2.54 -6.47 -12.06
C ARG A 136 2.42 -5.30 -13.05
N LEU A 137 3.34 -4.34 -12.97
CA LEU A 137 3.41 -3.23 -13.90
C LEU A 137 4.40 -3.55 -15.01
N ASP A 138 3.90 -3.84 -16.20
CA ASP A 138 4.74 -4.10 -17.38
C ASP A 138 5.21 -2.77 -17.99
N LEU A 139 6.53 -2.53 -17.96
CA LEU A 139 7.16 -1.34 -18.55
C LEU A 139 7.52 -1.54 -20.03
N GLY A 140 7.42 -2.78 -20.52
CA GLY A 140 7.67 -3.15 -21.91
C GLY A 140 9.15 -3.36 -22.23
N LYS A 141 9.51 -3.13 -23.50
CA LYS A 141 10.88 -3.28 -24.00
C LYS A 141 11.72 -2.06 -23.60
N VAL A 142 12.74 -2.29 -22.78
CA VAL A 142 13.67 -1.25 -22.30
C VAL A 142 15.08 -1.62 -22.72
N THR A 143 15.80 -0.67 -23.34
CA THR A 143 17.19 -0.87 -23.76
C THR A 143 18.14 -0.26 -22.73
N TYR A 144 19.00 -1.10 -22.15
CA TYR A 144 20.05 -0.69 -21.21
C TYR A 144 21.23 -1.67 -21.29
N GLY A 145 22.45 -1.23 -20.94
CA GLY A 145 23.64 -2.09 -21.00
C GLY A 145 23.95 -2.66 -22.40
N GLY A 146 23.49 -1.98 -23.46
CA GLY A 146 23.66 -2.42 -24.85
C GLY A 146 22.71 -3.53 -25.31
N LYS A 147 21.70 -3.90 -24.52
CA LYS A 147 20.71 -4.94 -24.84
C LYS A 147 19.29 -4.44 -24.59
N THR A 148 18.32 -5.05 -25.24
CA THR A 148 16.90 -4.79 -25.03
C THR A 148 16.28 -5.92 -24.23
N HIS A 149 15.57 -5.56 -23.16
CA HIS A 149 14.96 -6.49 -22.21
C HIS A 149 13.48 -6.20 -22.04
N ASP A 150 12.70 -7.23 -21.68
CA ASP A 150 11.35 -7.02 -21.13
C ASP A 150 11.47 -6.67 -19.66
N VAL A 151 11.02 -5.47 -19.28
CA VAL A 151 11.12 -4.99 -17.89
C VAL A 151 9.74 -4.80 -17.29
N ALA A 152 9.59 -5.21 -16.03
CA ALA A 152 8.38 -5.00 -15.25
C ALA A 152 8.71 -4.75 -13.77
N ILE A 153 7.78 -4.11 -13.07
CA ILE A 153 7.83 -3.92 -11.61
C ILE A 153 6.89 -4.92 -10.96
N ALA A 154 7.43 -5.72 -10.06
CA ALA A 154 6.65 -6.66 -9.26
C ALA A 154 6.17 -6.01 -7.97
N PHE A 155 4.95 -6.35 -7.56
CA PHE A 155 4.36 -5.93 -6.28
C PHE A 155 4.09 -7.15 -5.41
N LEU A 156 4.13 -6.94 -4.10
CA LEU A 156 3.75 -7.93 -3.10
C LEU A 156 2.32 -7.67 -2.64
N PHE A 157 1.58 -8.74 -2.41
CA PHE A 157 0.35 -8.72 -1.63
C PHE A 157 0.62 -9.36 -0.27
N LYS A 158 0.39 -8.59 0.80
CA LYS A 158 0.45 -9.05 2.18
C LYS A 158 -0.67 -8.37 2.94
N ALA A 159 -1.70 -9.11 3.35
CA ALA A 159 -2.90 -8.57 3.98
C ALA A 159 -2.60 -7.55 5.11
N ASP A 160 -1.56 -7.80 5.92
CA ASP A 160 -1.15 -6.93 7.04
C ASP A 160 -0.39 -5.65 6.63
N TYR A 161 0.03 -5.54 5.36
CA TYR A 161 0.88 -4.46 4.85
C TYR A 161 0.34 -3.77 3.60
N THR A 162 -0.59 -4.39 2.87
CA THR A 162 -1.21 -3.85 1.66
C THR A 162 -2.71 -3.74 1.86
N TYR A 163 -3.10 -2.69 2.57
CA TYR A 163 -4.49 -2.32 2.84
C TYR A 163 -4.68 -0.81 2.67
N GLY A 164 -5.93 -0.41 2.57
CA GLY A 164 -6.35 0.97 2.61
C GLY A 164 -7.56 1.15 3.52
N GLY A 165 -7.86 2.42 3.78
CA GLY A 165 -8.98 2.84 4.59
C GLY A 165 -9.63 4.08 4.02
N TYR A 166 -10.92 4.20 4.29
CA TYR A 166 -11.71 5.37 3.96
C TYR A 166 -12.32 5.96 5.23
N ASP A 167 -12.04 7.24 5.47
CA ASP A 167 -12.65 8.03 6.52
C ASP A 167 -13.91 8.69 5.96
N THR A 168 -15.08 8.24 6.40
CA THR A 168 -16.37 8.72 5.90
C THR A 168 -16.63 10.17 6.27
N ASP A 169 -16.20 10.61 7.45
CA ASP A 169 -16.46 11.97 7.95
C ASP A 169 -15.60 13.00 7.20
N ARG A 170 -14.33 12.66 7.00
CA ARG A 170 -13.37 13.52 6.28
C ARG A 170 -13.42 13.31 4.77
N LYS A 171 -14.09 12.26 4.30
CA LYS A 171 -14.13 11.82 2.90
C LYS A 171 -12.74 11.64 2.28
N VAL A 172 -11.78 11.14 3.06
CA VAL A 172 -10.40 10.87 2.60
C VAL A 172 -10.13 9.38 2.49
N LEU A 173 -9.32 9.00 1.51
CA LEU A 173 -8.84 7.65 1.31
C LEU A 173 -7.32 7.61 1.48
N GLY A 174 -6.84 6.61 2.20
CA GLY A 174 -5.43 6.27 2.25
C GLY A 174 -5.21 4.80 1.90
N ALA A 175 -4.09 4.47 1.25
CA ALA A 175 -3.74 3.08 0.97
C ALA A 175 -2.23 2.88 0.88
N ARG A 176 -1.75 1.68 1.19
CA ARG A 176 -0.34 1.30 1.08
C ARG A 176 -0.14 0.24 0.00
N LEU A 177 0.84 0.46 -0.88
CA LEU A 177 1.34 -0.53 -1.82
C LEU A 177 2.75 -0.97 -1.42
N LEU A 178 3.12 -2.19 -1.80
CA LEU A 178 4.44 -2.75 -1.54
C LEU A 178 5.04 -3.22 -2.87
N GLU A 179 6.03 -2.50 -3.37
CA GLU A 179 6.86 -2.95 -4.48
C GLU A 179 7.81 -4.03 -3.97
N ALA A 180 7.96 -5.10 -4.76
CA ALA A 180 8.88 -6.20 -4.49
C ALA A 180 10.28 -5.93 -5.05
N GLY A 181 10.32 -5.36 -6.26
CA GLY A 181 11.54 -5.16 -7.05
C GLY A 181 11.25 -5.34 -8.55
N ILE A 182 12.30 -5.62 -9.32
CA ILE A 182 12.26 -5.62 -10.79
C ILE A 182 12.25 -7.03 -11.36
N VAL A 183 11.51 -7.22 -12.43
CA VAL A 183 11.49 -8.40 -13.27
C VAL A 183 12.13 -8.05 -14.61
N VAL A 184 13.15 -8.80 -15.02
CA VAL A 184 13.86 -8.65 -16.29
C VAL A 184 13.73 -9.97 -17.05
N ASP A 185 13.23 -9.92 -18.28
CA ASP A 185 13.02 -11.09 -19.15
C ASP A 185 12.25 -12.23 -18.46
N GLY A 186 11.26 -11.85 -17.64
CA GLY A 186 10.41 -12.77 -16.89
C GLY A 186 11.01 -13.31 -15.58
N VAL A 187 12.24 -12.91 -15.22
CA VAL A 187 12.91 -13.34 -13.99
C VAL A 187 12.98 -12.19 -12.99
N PHE A 188 12.58 -12.45 -11.74
CA PHE A 188 12.76 -11.48 -10.65
C PHE A 188 14.26 -11.32 -10.35
N ASP A 189 14.81 -10.15 -10.66
CA ASP A 189 16.24 -9.91 -10.66
C ASP A 189 16.67 -9.06 -9.45
N LYS A 190 17.20 -9.75 -8.44
CA LYS A 190 17.72 -9.13 -7.21
C LYS A 190 19.04 -8.38 -7.42
N SER A 191 19.75 -8.62 -8.54
CA SER A 191 21.02 -7.94 -8.81
C SER A 191 20.81 -6.49 -9.23
N VAL A 192 19.62 -6.15 -9.74
CA VAL A 192 19.27 -4.79 -10.20
C VAL A 192 18.39 -4.02 -9.22
N SER A 193 17.96 -4.63 -8.11
CA SER A 193 17.08 -3.99 -7.12
C SER A 193 17.58 -4.19 -5.69
N LYS A 194 17.49 -3.15 -4.85
CA LYS A 194 17.81 -3.21 -3.41
C LYS A 194 16.71 -3.85 -2.55
N GLY A 195 15.61 -4.30 -3.16
CA GLY A 195 14.49 -4.96 -2.49
C GLY A 195 13.26 -4.07 -2.34
N ALA A 196 12.39 -4.47 -1.41
CA ALA A 196 11.03 -3.95 -1.32
C ALA A 196 10.95 -2.46 -0.94
N ASP A 197 9.95 -1.78 -1.47
CA ASP A 197 9.67 -0.36 -1.19
C ASP A 197 8.17 -0.13 -0.96
N SER A 198 7.82 0.88 -0.18
CA SER A 198 6.43 1.18 0.19
C SER A 198 5.96 2.50 -0.38
N PHE A 199 4.81 2.45 -1.05
CA PHE A 199 4.12 3.61 -1.56
C PHE A 199 2.86 3.87 -0.77
N TYR A 200 2.58 5.14 -0.49
CA TYR A 200 1.43 5.56 0.29
C TYR A 200 0.60 6.54 -0.53
N LEU A 201 -0.65 6.15 -0.78
CA LEU A 201 -1.69 7.03 -1.29
C LEU A 201 -2.32 7.79 -0.13
N ALA A 202 -2.51 9.08 -0.29
CA ALA A 202 -3.29 9.92 0.62
C ALA A 202 -4.10 10.93 -0.20
N SER A 203 -5.43 10.81 -0.17
CA SER A 203 -6.31 11.71 -0.90
C SER A 203 -6.51 13.02 -0.17
N GLU A 204 -6.82 14.05 -0.94
CA GLU A 204 -7.56 15.21 -0.46
C GLU A 204 -9.03 14.79 -0.15
N PRO A 205 -9.74 15.53 0.70
CA PRO A 205 -11.17 15.32 0.94
C PRO A 205 -11.97 15.41 -0.37
N ARG A 206 -12.87 14.45 -0.61
CA ARG A 206 -13.83 14.56 -1.73
C ARG A 206 -14.94 15.56 -1.40
N VAL A 207 -15.33 16.37 -2.38
CA VAL A 207 -16.48 17.31 -2.27
C VAL A 207 -17.78 16.53 -2.28
#